data_AF-A0A1M6ILL6-F1
#
_entry.id   AF-A0A1M6ILL6-F1
#
_cell.length_a   1.000
_cell.length_b   1.000
_cell.length_c   1.000
_cell.angle_alpha   90.00
_cell.angle_beta   90.00
_cell.angle_gamma   90.00
#
_symmetry.space_group_name_H-M   'P 1'
#
loop_
_entity.id
_entity.type
_entity.pdbx_description
1 polymer ?
#
loop_
_entity_poly.entity_id
_entity_poly.type
_entity_poly.pdbx_seq_one_letter_code
_entity_poly.pdbx_strand_id
1 'polypeptide(L)'
;MKRQPIRKLVLLVSLLLFPVTMWYFSPAIIIMGMAEHILTGSFFVFLLMLILSMFLGRSFCGYLCPAGGLQECVAGVNGKPAKQGKRRAIKYVIWTVWIAVIVISFISGEGTLHVDVFYMTDHGVSVTEIANYLVYYAVILLLIRPPLIYGRRAACHYICWMVPFMVIGEKIGQMLHIPQLHVSADNRKCISCKKCETVCPMGLRVEQMIRENNHCQCSDCIQCGACVDSCPKNVLSYSWKAERRV
;
A
#
# COMPACT_ATOMS: atom_id res chain seq x y z
N MET A 1 -15.94 -19.98 -3.27
CA MET A 1 -16.09 -18.71 -2.51
C MET A 1 -15.65 -17.54 -3.40
N LYS A 2 -16.45 -16.47 -3.52
CA LYS A 2 -16.07 -15.30 -4.34
C LYS A 2 -14.98 -14.52 -3.59
N ARG A 3 -13.80 -14.34 -4.19
CA ARG A 3 -12.61 -13.68 -3.61
C ARG A 3 -12.86 -12.21 -3.22
N GLN A 4 -13.57 -11.45 -4.07
CA GLN A 4 -13.78 -10.02 -3.86
C GLN A 4 -14.58 -9.65 -2.59
N PRO A 5 -15.72 -10.32 -2.26
CA PRO A 5 -16.42 -10.08 -1.00
C PRO A 5 -15.53 -10.24 0.23
N ILE A 6 -14.73 -11.31 0.28
CA ILE A 6 -13.81 -11.59 1.41
C ILE A 6 -12.76 -10.49 1.51
N ARG A 7 -12.15 -10.10 0.39
CA ARG A 7 -11.17 -8.99 0.34
C ARG A 7 -11.76 -7.69 0.90
N LYS A 8 -12.96 -7.33 0.48
CA LYS A 8 -13.64 -6.11 0.95
C LYS A 8 -13.99 -6.19 2.42
N LEU A 9 -14.41 -7.35 2.91
CA LEU A 9 -14.68 -7.58 4.32
C LEU A 9 -13.41 -7.39 5.17
N VAL A 10 -12.28 -7.99 4.76
CA VAL A 10 -11.01 -7.83 5.48
C VAL A 10 -10.57 -6.36 5.51
N LEU A 11 -10.63 -5.65 4.38
CA LEU A 11 -10.31 -4.21 4.34
C LEU A 11 -11.22 -3.37 5.26
N LEU A 12 -12.50 -3.72 5.36
CA LEU A 12 -13.45 -3.05 6.24
C LEU A 12 -13.14 -3.32 7.71
N VAL A 13 -12.83 -4.56 8.07
CA VAL A 13 -12.37 -4.93 9.43
C VAL A 13 -11.07 -4.18 9.77
N SER A 14 -10.11 -4.13 8.86
CA SER A 14 -8.87 -3.37 9.05
C SER A 14 -9.13 -1.88 9.25
N LEU A 15 -10.08 -1.30 8.50
CA LEU A 15 -10.48 0.11 8.69
C LEU A 15 -11.09 0.36 10.08
N LEU A 16 -11.92 -0.55 10.59
CA LEU A 16 -12.49 -0.45 11.94
C LEU A 16 -11.42 -0.57 13.03
N LEU A 17 -10.38 -1.37 12.79
CA LEU A 17 -9.21 -1.51 13.66
C LEU A 17 -8.16 -0.39 13.48
N PHE A 18 -8.39 0.56 12.56
CA PHE A 18 -7.43 1.61 12.28
C PHE A 18 -7.11 2.51 13.50
N PRO A 19 -8.08 2.90 14.36
CA PRO A 19 -7.78 3.69 15.56
C PRO A 19 -6.74 3.03 16.46
N VAL A 20 -6.75 1.70 16.56
CA VAL A 20 -5.82 0.90 17.38
C VAL A 20 -4.49 0.67 16.69
N THR A 21 -4.48 0.56 15.36
CA THR A 21 -3.29 0.19 14.58
C THR A 21 -2.55 1.39 13.97
N MET A 22 -3.07 2.61 14.12
CA MET A 22 -2.54 3.81 13.48
C MET A 22 -1.07 4.09 13.81
N TRP A 23 -0.67 3.88 15.07
CA TRP A 23 0.69 4.21 15.53
C TRP A 23 1.75 3.27 14.94
N TYR A 24 1.39 2.00 14.75
CA TYR A 24 2.23 1.02 14.04
C TYR A 24 2.47 1.41 12.57
N PHE A 25 1.55 2.17 11.97
CA PHE A 25 1.67 2.69 10.61
C PHE A 25 2.07 4.17 10.56
N SER A 26 2.63 4.72 11.63
CA SER A 26 3.09 6.12 11.71
C SER A 26 4.63 6.21 11.62
N PRO A 27 5.19 7.09 10.77
CA PRO A 27 6.64 7.28 10.71
C PRO A 27 7.15 8.07 11.94
N ALA A 28 6.28 8.85 12.58
CA ALA A 28 6.64 9.67 13.72
C ALA A 28 7.14 8.83 14.90
N ILE A 29 6.56 7.63 15.12
CA ILE A 29 7.02 6.70 16.15
C ILE A 29 8.41 6.17 15.88
N ILE A 30 8.73 5.92 14.61
CA ILE A 30 10.08 5.50 14.24
C ILE A 30 11.05 6.64 14.51
N ILE A 31 10.68 7.89 14.22
CA ILE A 31 11.54 9.05 14.49
C ILE A 31 11.80 9.25 15.98
N MET A 32 10.74 9.23 16.80
CA MET A 32 10.87 9.39 18.25
C MET A 32 11.67 8.23 18.85
N GLY A 33 11.38 6.99 18.46
CA GLY A 33 12.15 5.83 18.89
C GLY A 33 13.62 5.92 18.47
N MET A 34 13.91 6.31 17.22
CA MET A 34 15.30 6.43 16.75
C MET A 34 16.08 7.53 17.45
N ALA A 35 15.43 8.62 17.89
CA ALA A 35 16.06 9.67 18.69
C ALA A 35 16.49 9.16 20.08
N GLU A 36 15.80 8.16 20.62
CA GLU A 36 16.12 7.50 21.90
C GLU A 36 16.88 6.17 21.71
N HIS A 37 17.28 5.84 20.47
CA HIS A 37 17.87 4.54 20.09
C HIS A 37 16.99 3.32 20.47
N ILE A 38 15.68 3.47 20.36
CA ILE A 38 14.68 2.42 20.59
C ILE A 38 14.13 1.90 19.25
N LEU A 39 14.25 0.60 19.03
CA LEU A 39 13.59 -0.10 17.92
C LEU A 39 12.12 -0.35 18.28
N THR A 40 11.25 0.47 17.69
CA THR A 40 9.81 0.47 17.98
C THR A 40 9.03 -0.60 17.23
N GLY A 41 7.81 -0.93 17.71
CA GLY A 41 6.91 -1.84 16.99
C GLY A 41 6.62 -1.41 15.54
N SER A 42 6.51 -0.10 15.29
CA SER A 42 6.35 0.44 13.93
C SER A 42 7.52 0.07 13.03
N PHE A 43 8.77 0.15 13.52
CA PHE A 43 9.94 -0.26 12.75
C PHE A 43 9.84 -1.72 12.28
N PHE A 44 9.45 -2.64 13.17
CA PHE A 44 9.26 -4.05 12.81
C PHE A 44 8.09 -4.27 11.85
N VAL A 45 6.99 -3.53 11.99
CA VAL A 45 5.85 -3.61 11.05
C VAL A 45 6.29 -3.17 9.65
N PHE A 46 7.03 -2.07 9.52
CA PHE A 46 7.59 -1.67 8.25
C PHE A 46 8.57 -2.73 7.74
N LEU A 47 9.54 -3.18 8.54
CA LEU A 47 10.46 -4.24 8.11
C LEU A 47 9.74 -5.49 7.59
N LEU A 48 8.71 -5.96 8.31
CA LEU A 48 7.88 -7.09 7.89
C LEU A 48 7.15 -6.80 6.58
N MET A 49 6.58 -5.60 6.41
CA MET A 49 5.97 -5.20 5.15
C MET A 49 6.97 -5.21 3.98
N LEU A 50 8.23 -4.86 4.23
CA LEU A 50 9.30 -4.91 3.21
C LEU A 50 9.51 -6.35 2.76
N ILE A 51 9.74 -7.23 3.73
CA ILE A 51 10.03 -8.64 3.50
C ILE A 51 8.84 -9.31 2.80
N LEU A 52 7.62 -9.10 3.30
CA LEU A 52 6.41 -9.66 2.67
C LEU A 52 6.22 -9.14 1.25
N SER A 53 6.55 -7.86 0.99
CA SER A 53 6.44 -7.30 -0.36
C SER A 53 7.44 -7.90 -1.35
N MET A 54 8.54 -8.51 -0.88
CA MET A 54 9.45 -9.26 -1.75
C MET A 54 8.82 -10.51 -2.36
N PHE A 55 7.80 -11.10 -1.72
CA PHE A 55 7.12 -12.32 -2.19
C PHE A 55 5.71 -12.03 -2.72
N LEU A 56 4.97 -11.20 -1.99
CA LEU A 56 3.56 -10.93 -2.22
C LEU A 56 3.31 -9.57 -2.88
N GLY A 57 4.36 -8.88 -3.32
CA GLY A 57 4.30 -7.55 -3.92
C GLY A 57 3.54 -6.56 -3.04
N ARG A 58 2.56 -5.87 -3.62
CA ARG A 58 1.74 -4.85 -2.94
C ARG A 58 0.38 -5.35 -2.48
N SER A 59 0.22 -6.66 -2.31
CA SER A 59 -1.03 -7.28 -1.82
C SER A 59 -1.54 -6.70 -0.50
N PHE A 60 -0.68 -6.29 0.44
CA PHE A 60 -1.09 -5.64 1.70
C PHE A 60 -2.04 -4.45 1.46
N CYS A 61 -1.71 -3.56 0.51
CA CYS A 61 -2.55 -2.40 0.16
C CYS A 61 -3.94 -2.79 -0.38
N GLY A 62 -4.06 -4.00 -0.92
CA GLY A 62 -5.29 -4.53 -1.52
C GLY A 62 -6.14 -5.40 -0.60
N TYR A 63 -5.58 -5.94 0.48
CA TYR A 63 -6.25 -6.89 1.37
C TYR A 63 -6.30 -6.45 2.85
N LEU A 64 -5.27 -5.78 3.37
CA LEU A 64 -5.12 -5.55 4.82
C LEU A 64 -4.97 -4.08 5.21
N CYS A 65 -4.62 -3.19 4.27
CA CYS A 65 -4.35 -1.79 4.60
C CYS A 65 -5.64 -1.02 4.97
N PRO A 66 -5.73 -0.40 6.16
CA PRO A 66 -6.89 0.38 6.60
C PRO A 66 -7.16 1.59 5.70
N ALA A 67 -6.10 2.32 5.32
CA ALA A 67 -6.20 3.44 4.37
C ALA A 67 -6.70 2.98 2.99
N GLY A 68 -6.48 1.71 2.64
CA GLY A 68 -7.01 1.12 1.42
C GLY A 68 -8.50 0.83 1.49
N GLY A 69 -8.98 0.31 2.63
CA GLY A 69 -10.40 0.16 2.91
C GLY A 69 -11.13 1.49 2.84
N LEU A 70 -10.58 2.52 3.51
CA LEU A 70 -11.13 3.88 3.48
C LEU A 70 -11.28 4.41 2.05
N GLN A 71 -10.25 4.25 1.22
CA GLN A 71 -10.28 4.73 -0.17
C GLN A 71 -11.23 3.93 -1.07
N GLU A 72 -11.48 2.65 -0.79
CA GLU A 72 -12.50 1.88 -1.52
C GLU A 72 -13.92 2.24 -1.08
N CYS A 73 -14.14 2.62 0.18
CA CYS A 73 -15.41 3.21 0.62
C CYS A 73 -15.67 4.55 -0.09
N VAL A 74 -14.67 5.43 -0.14
CA VAL A 74 -14.78 6.73 -0.84
C VAL A 74 -14.95 6.55 -2.35
N ALA A 75 -14.44 5.46 -2.94
CA ALA A 75 -14.67 5.16 -4.35
C ALA A 75 -16.14 4.93 -4.70
N GLY A 76 -17.00 4.61 -3.72
CA GLY A 76 -18.46 4.62 -3.89
C GLY A 76 -19.05 6.00 -4.14
N VAL A 77 -18.37 7.06 -3.68
CA VAL A 77 -18.75 8.48 -3.89
C VAL A 77 -18.10 9.03 -5.16
N ASN A 78 -16.78 8.85 -5.31
CA ASN A 78 -16.05 9.25 -6.52
C ASN A 78 -15.30 8.06 -7.14
N GLY A 79 -15.98 7.37 -8.06
CA GLY A 79 -15.45 6.19 -8.75
C GLY A 79 -14.51 6.48 -9.92
N LYS A 80 -14.25 7.75 -10.25
CA LYS A 80 -13.39 8.12 -11.38
C LYS A 80 -11.96 7.63 -11.15
N PRO A 81 -11.26 7.06 -12.15
CA PRO A 81 -9.87 6.67 -12.00
C PRO A 81 -8.99 7.90 -11.80
N ALA A 82 -8.13 7.87 -10.77
CA ALA A 82 -7.18 8.95 -10.54
C ALA A 82 -6.14 9.04 -11.66
N LYS A 83 -5.89 10.27 -12.14
CA LYS A 83 -4.92 10.51 -13.23
C LYS A 83 -3.50 10.20 -12.76
N GLN A 84 -2.84 9.31 -13.48
CA GLN A 84 -1.48 8.88 -13.21
C GLN A 84 -0.52 9.80 -13.99
N GLY A 85 0.52 10.31 -13.33
CA GLY A 85 1.43 11.29 -13.93
C GLY A 85 2.44 11.84 -12.93
N LYS A 86 2.96 13.06 -13.16
CA LYS A 86 4.01 13.70 -12.33
C LYS A 86 3.67 13.76 -10.83
N ARG A 87 2.38 13.81 -10.47
CA ARG A 87 1.90 13.80 -9.08
C ARG A 87 2.29 12.53 -8.31
N ARG A 88 2.62 11.44 -9.00
CA ARG A 88 3.20 10.23 -8.37
C ARG A 88 4.55 10.48 -7.72
N ALA A 89 5.30 11.51 -8.13
CA ALA A 89 6.57 11.83 -7.51
C ALA A 89 6.41 12.34 -6.06
N ILE A 90 5.25 12.94 -5.74
CA ILE A 90 4.98 13.54 -4.42
C ILE A 90 5.16 12.50 -3.30
N LYS A 91 4.64 11.28 -3.47
CA LYS A 91 4.80 10.22 -2.44
C LYS A 91 6.26 9.84 -2.21
N TYR A 92 7.09 9.90 -3.26
CA TYR A 92 8.52 9.62 -3.15
C TYR A 92 9.26 10.76 -2.46
N VAL A 93 8.89 12.02 -2.74
CA VAL A 93 9.44 13.18 -2.02
C VAL A 93 9.10 13.11 -0.54
N ILE A 94 7.83 12.88 -0.19
CA ILE A 94 7.39 12.71 1.21
C ILE A 94 8.17 11.57 1.87
N TRP A 95 8.31 10.43 1.19
CA TRP A 95 9.06 9.29 1.71
C TRP A 95 10.55 9.61 1.91
N THR A 96 11.21 10.29 0.97
CA THR A 96 12.63 10.68 1.13
C THR A 96 12.82 11.63 2.31
N VAL A 97 11.88 12.55 2.55
CA VAL A 97 11.93 13.43 3.72
C VAL A 97 11.80 12.62 5.01
N TRP A 98 10.83 11.70 5.10
CA TRP A 98 10.69 10.85 6.29
C TRP A 98 11.93 10.00 6.56
N ILE A 99 12.51 9.37 5.54
CA ILE A 99 13.74 8.58 5.69
C ILE A 99 14.92 9.46 6.12
N ALA A 100 15.08 10.65 5.52
CA ALA A 100 16.12 11.58 5.92
C ALA A 100 15.99 11.98 7.39
N VAL A 101 14.77 12.31 7.85
CA VAL A 101 14.52 12.65 9.25
C VAL A 101 14.82 11.47 10.18
N ILE A 102 14.41 10.25 9.82
CA ILE A 102 14.71 9.04 10.60
C ILE A 102 16.24 8.85 10.76
N VAL A 103 17.00 9.01 9.67
CA VAL A 103 18.47 8.87 9.70
C VAL A 103 19.11 9.98 10.54
N ILE A 104 18.66 11.23 10.40
CA ILE A 104 19.17 12.35 11.20
C ILE A 104 18.87 12.15 12.68
N SER A 105 17.67 11.70 13.03
CA SER A 105 17.28 11.40 14.41
C SER A 105 18.12 10.27 15.02
N PHE A 106 18.47 9.25 14.23
CA PHE A 106 19.38 8.20 14.68
C PHE A 106 20.82 8.71 14.90
N ILE A 107 21.34 9.60 14.05
CA ILE A 107 22.71 10.13 14.22
C ILE A 107 22.79 11.12 15.39
N SER A 108 21.72 11.87 15.64
CA SER A 108 21.65 12.89 16.71
C SER A 108 21.19 12.31 18.05
N GLY A 109 20.76 11.05 18.07
CA GLY A 109 20.27 10.39 19.27
C GLY A 109 21.39 10.05 20.24
N GLU A 110 21.05 10.01 21.52
CA GLU A 110 21.95 9.59 22.58
C GLU A 110 21.32 8.41 23.32
N GLY A 111 22.09 7.37 23.60
CA GLY A 111 21.60 6.19 24.32
C GLY A 111 22.13 4.87 23.77
N THR A 112 21.85 3.78 24.47
CA THR A 112 22.15 2.41 24.03
C THR A 112 20.98 1.83 23.23
N LEU A 113 21.28 1.02 22.22
CA LEU A 113 20.24 0.42 21.38
C LEU A 113 19.37 -0.54 22.20
N HIS A 114 18.09 -0.21 22.36
CA HIS A 114 17.10 -1.03 23.04
C HIS A 114 15.92 -1.38 22.11
N VAL A 115 15.21 -2.47 22.42
CA VAL A 115 14.05 -2.92 21.65
C VAL A 115 12.81 -2.80 22.51
N ASP A 116 11.87 -1.95 22.08
CA ASP A 116 10.56 -1.84 22.73
C ASP A 116 9.46 -1.83 21.66
N VAL A 117 8.82 -2.99 21.51
CA VAL A 117 7.74 -3.20 20.53
C VAL A 117 6.47 -2.42 20.91
N PHE A 118 6.33 -2.03 22.18
CA PHE A 118 5.16 -1.33 22.73
C PHE A 118 5.44 0.13 23.08
N TYR A 119 6.53 0.70 22.55
CA TYR A 119 6.86 2.10 22.74
C TYR A 119 5.68 3.03 22.41
N MET A 120 5.21 3.79 23.41
CA MET A 120 4.04 4.67 23.37
C MET A 120 2.67 3.97 23.17
N THR A 121 2.56 2.65 23.39
CA THR A 121 1.30 1.88 23.30
C THR A 121 0.92 1.19 24.62
N ASP A 122 1.29 1.76 25.77
CA ASP A 122 1.10 1.20 27.12
C ASP A 122 -0.35 0.90 27.56
N HIS A 123 -1.36 1.33 26.79
CA HIS A 123 -2.78 1.07 27.08
C HIS A 123 -3.51 0.28 25.98
N GLY A 124 -2.80 -0.26 24.98
CA GLY A 124 -3.40 -1.06 23.89
C GLY A 124 -4.38 -0.31 22.97
N VAL A 125 -4.74 0.93 23.31
CA VAL A 125 -5.56 1.84 22.52
C VAL A 125 -4.75 3.09 22.20
N SER A 126 -4.40 3.21 20.93
CA SER A 126 -3.68 4.33 20.35
C SER A 126 -4.38 5.71 20.43
N VAL A 127 -5.63 5.78 20.89
CA VAL A 127 -6.43 7.00 20.96
C VAL A 127 -7.03 7.19 22.36
N THR A 128 -6.17 7.28 23.37
CA THR A 128 -6.58 7.52 24.77
C THR A 128 -6.70 9.01 25.10
N GLU A 129 -5.88 9.88 24.49
CA GLU A 129 -5.86 11.31 24.77
C GLU A 129 -6.57 12.16 23.71
N ILE A 130 -7.09 13.32 24.11
CA ILE A 130 -7.74 14.31 23.22
C ILE A 130 -6.82 14.73 22.07
N ALA A 131 -5.51 14.85 22.31
CA ALA A 131 -4.54 15.15 21.26
C ALA A 131 -4.48 14.04 20.18
N ASN A 132 -4.60 12.78 20.58
CA ASN A 132 -4.55 11.63 19.67
C ASN A 132 -5.80 11.56 18.78
N TYR A 133 -6.96 11.98 19.29
CA TYR A 133 -8.18 12.13 18.47
C TYR A 133 -7.99 13.18 17.36
N LEU A 134 -7.37 14.32 17.67
CA LEU A 134 -7.09 15.36 16.67
C LEU A 134 -6.17 14.83 15.56
N VAL A 135 -5.10 14.12 15.92
CA VAL A 135 -4.18 13.50 14.95
C VAL A 135 -4.89 12.44 14.11
N TYR A 136 -5.69 11.57 14.73
CA TYR A 136 -6.48 10.55 14.04
C TYR A 136 -7.39 11.15 12.97
N TYR A 137 -8.25 12.11 13.34
CA TYR A 137 -9.15 12.76 12.39
C TYR A 137 -8.40 13.57 11.34
N ALA A 138 -7.28 14.21 11.68
CA ALA A 138 -6.45 14.90 10.70
C ALA A 138 -5.92 13.94 9.62
N VAL A 139 -5.44 12.76 10.01
CA VAL A 139 -4.97 11.74 9.04
C VAL A 139 -6.12 11.17 8.21
N ILE A 140 -7.28 10.90 8.81
CA ILE A 140 -8.47 10.46 8.07
C ILE A 140 -8.85 11.51 7.01
N LEU A 141 -8.93 12.79 7.39
CA LEU A 141 -9.24 13.88 6.46
C LEU A 141 -8.18 14.01 5.36
N LEU A 142 -6.91 13.85 5.71
CA LEU A 142 -5.79 13.83 4.75
C LEU A 142 -5.92 12.69 3.73
N LEU A 143 -6.40 11.51 4.15
CA LEU A 143 -6.57 10.34 3.29
C LEU A 143 -7.88 10.36 2.48
N ILE A 144 -8.94 11.01 2.98
CA ILE A 144 -10.25 11.12 2.30
C ILE A 144 -10.26 12.25 1.26
N ARG A 145 -9.59 13.38 1.50
CA ARG A 145 -9.63 14.53 0.57
C ARG A 145 -9.15 14.18 -0.86
N PRO A 146 -7.98 13.53 -1.05
CA PRO A 146 -7.49 13.23 -2.39
C PRO A 146 -8.45 12.36 -3.21
N PRO A 147 -9.02 11.25 -2.71
CA PRO A 147 -9.93 10.43 -3.50
C PRO A 147 -11.25 11.10 -3.83
N LEU A 148 -11.75 12.02 -2.99
CA LEU A 148 -12.93 12.81 -3.31
C LEU A 148 -12.71 13.76 -4.50
N ILE A 149 -11.52 14.36 -4.60
CA ILE A 149 -11.22 15.37 -5.64
C ILE A 149 -10.68 14.71 -6.92
N TYR A 150 -9.72 13.81 -6.77
CA TYR A 150 -8.94 13.27 -7.89
C TYR A 150 -9.38 11.88 -8.32
N GLY A 151 -10.27 11.21 -7.58
CA GLY A 151 -10.81 9.90 -7.91
C GLY A 151 -10.25 8.75 -7.09
N ARG A 152 -10.75 7.54 -7.34
CA ARG A 152 -10.45 6.33 -6.55
C ARG A 152 -8.95 6.12 -6.33
N ARG A 153 -8.61 5.77 -5.10
CA ARG A 153 -7.24 5.48 -4.62
C ARG A 153 -6.21 6.62 -4.83
N ALA A 154 -6.64 7.88 -5.01
CA ALA A 154 -5.72 9.01 -5.22
C ALA A 154 -4.75 9.26 -4.05
N ALA A 155 -5.16 9.01 -2.80
CA ALA A 155 -4.24 9.17 -1.66
C ALA A 155 -3.10 8.14 -1.70
N CYS A 156 -3.38 6.90 -2.12
CA CYS A 156 -2.35 5.89 -2.40
C CYS A 156 -1.41 6.29 -3.55
N HIS A 157 -1.89 7.06 -4.53
CA HIS A 157 -1.08 7.50 -5.67
C HIS A 157 -0.16 8.67 -5.34
N TYR A 158 -0.56 9.58 -4.45
CA TYR A 158 0.11 10.87 -4.27
C TYR A 158 0.70 11.11 -2.87
N ILE A 159 0.04 10.66 -1.80
CA ILE A 159 0.39 11.07 -0.42
C ILE A 159 0.93 9.90 0.41
N CYS A 160 0.48 8.67 0.13
CA CYS A 160 0.81 7.52 0.95
C CYS A 160 2.31 7.20 0.92
N TRP A 161 2.99 7.55 2.01
CA TRP A 161 4.42 7.37 2.21
C TRP A 161 4.82 5.90 2.42
N MET A 162 3.88 5.01 2.76
CA MET A 162 4.12 3.57 2.86
C MET A 162 4.34 2.91 1.48
N VAL A 163 3.85 3.54 0.40
CA VAL A 163 3.87 2.95 -0.94
C VAL A 163 5.29 2.77 -1.49
N PRO A 164 6.18 3.79 -1.48
CA PRO A 164 7.56 3.63 -1.91
C PRO A 164 8.26 2.45 -1.23
N PHE A 165 8.04 2.26 0.06
CA PHE A 165 8.65 1.20 0.84
C PHE A 165 8.28 -0.20 0.34
N MET A 166 7.00 -0.44 0.03
CA MET A 166 6.56 -1.70 -0.58
C MET A 166 7.02 -1.88 -2.03
N VAL A 167 7.07 -0.78 -2.81
CA VAL A 167 7.59 -0.82 -4.19
C VAL A 167 9.07 -1.19 -4.20
N ILE A 168 9.84 -0.73 -3.21
CA ILE A 168 11.24 -1.09 -3.04
C ILE A 168 11.36 -2.58 -2.73
N GLY A 169 10.61 -3.12 -1.77
CA GLY A 169 10.66 -4.55 -1.46
C GLY A 169 10.24 -5.43 -2.65
N GLU A 170 9.19 -5.06 -3.38
CA GLU A 170 8.81 -5.74 -4.64
C GLU A 170 9.97 -5.74 -5.64
N LYS A 171 10.60 -4.58 -5.88
CA LYS A 171 11.76 -4.47 -6.80
C LYS A 171 12.97 -5.27 -6.33
N ILE A 172 13.24 -5.31 -5.03
CA ILE A 172 14.32 -6.13 -4.45
C ILE A 172 14.05 -7.61 -4.71
N GLY A 173 12.82 -8.08 -4.47
CA GLY A 173 12.46 -9.46 -4.77
C GLY A 173 12.60 -9.82 -6.25
N GLN A 174 12.25 -8.89 -7.15
CA GLN A 174 12.46 -9.07 -8.60
C GLN A 174 13.95 -9.13 -8.95
N MET A 175 14.76 -8.26 -8.36
CA MET A 175 16.21 -8.22 -8.58
C MET A 175 16.90 -9.50 -8.08
N LEU A 176 16.43 -10.06 -6.97
CA LEU A 176 16.90 -11.32 -6.40
C LEU A 176 16.27 -12.57 -7.06
N HIS A 177 15.47 -12.40 -8.12
CA HIS A 177 14.79 -13.48 -8.85
C HIS A 177 13.91 -14.37 -7.95
N ILE A 178 13.33 -13.80 -6.90
CA ILE A 178 12.44 -14.51 -5.99
C ILE A 178 11.10 -14.78 -6.69
N PRO A 179 10.52 -15.99 -6.56
CA PRO A 179 9.17 -16.28 -7.01
C PRO A 179 8.15 -15.33 -6.36
N GLN A 180 7.55 -14.46 -7.16
CA GLN A 180 6.60 -13.45 -6.70
C GLN A 180 5.19 -13.75 -7.17
N LEU A 181 4.22 -13.52 -6.29
CA LEU A 181 2.83 -13.41 -6.72
C LEU A 181 2.75 -12.29 -7.76
N HIS A 182 2.14 -12.54 -8.91
CA HIS A 182 1.83 -11.51 -9.89
C HIS A 182 0.59 -11.94 -10.70
N VAL A 183 0.02 -10.99 -11.44
CA VAL A 183 -1.08 -11.29 -12.36
C VAL A 183 -0.49 -11.49 -13.75
N SER A 184 -0.57 -12.72 -14.25
CA SER A 184 -0.15 -13.06 -15.61
C SER A 184 -1.33 -12.95 -16.57
N ALA A 185 -1.04 -12.69 -17.84
CA ALA A 185 -2.05 -12.52 -18.89
C ALA A 185 -1.72 -13.35 -20.12
N ASP A 186 -2.74 -13.98 -20.71
CA ASP A 186 -2.65 -14.63 -22.03
C ASP A 186 -3.23 -13.71 -23.11
N ASN A 187 -2.37 -12.89 -23.71
CA ASN A 187 -2.75 -11.86 -24.68
C ASN A 187 -3.61 -12.42 -25.84
N ARG A 188 -3.40 -13.68 -26.25
CA ARG A 188 -4.12 -14.32 -27.36
C ARG A 188 -5.62 -14.46 -27.11
N LYS A 189 -6.05 -14.52 -25.85
CA LYS A 189 -7.47 -14.67 -25.47
C LYS A 189 -8.15 -13.32 -25.23
N CYS A 190 -7.42 -12.21 -25.28
CA CYS A 190 -7.95 -10.89 -24.95
C CYS A 190 -8.88 -10.36 -26.04
N ILE A 191 -10.14 -10.07 -25.67
CA ILE A 191 -11.14 -9.47 -26.56
C ILE A 191 -11.27 -7.95 -26.39
N SER A 192 -10.34 -7.30 -25.69
CA SER A 192 -10.29 -5.83 -25.53
C SER A 192 -11.55 -5.16 -24.96
N CYS A 193 -12.31 -5.88 -24.13
CA CYS A 193 -13.58 -5.39 -23.56
C CYS A 193 -13.43 -4.31 -22.46
N LYS A 194 -12.20 -3.99 -22.02
CA LYS A 194 -11.84 -2.99 -20.98
C LYS A 194 -12.49 -3.17 -19.60
N LYS A 195 -13.24 -4.25 -19.37
CA LYS A 195 -13.88 -4.54 -18.06
C LYS A 195 -12.88 -4.60 -16.90
N CYS A 196 -11.67 -5.10 -17.16
CA CYS A 196 -10.57 -5.15 -16.19
C CYS A 196 -10.13 -3.76 -15.68
N GLU A 197 -10.22 -2.73 -16.52
CA GLU A 197 -9.87 -1.34 -16.16
C GLU A 197 -10.98 -0.72 -15.30
N THR A 198 -12.24 -0.96 -15.67
CA THR A 198 -13.40 -0.44 -14.97
C THR A 198 -13.43 -0.90 -13.52
N VAL A 199 -13.17 -2.20 -13.28
CA VAL A 199 -13.19 -2.80 -11.93
C VAL A 199 -11.89 -2.58 -11.14
N CYS A 200 -10.81 -2.12 -11.78
CA CYS A 200 -9.53 -1.96 -11.10
C CYS A 200 -9.61 -0.82 -10.07
N PRO A 201 -9.47 -1.09 -8.76
CA PRO A 201 -9.57 -0.05 -7.72
C PRO A 201 -8.46 1.01 -7.86
N MET A 202 -7.31 0.64 -8.43
CA MET A 202 -6.20 1.56 -8.68
C MET A 202 -6.34 2.37 -9.98
N GLY A 203 -7.37 2.11 -10.80
CA GLY A 203 -7.59 2.84 -12.05
C GLY A 203 -6.54 2.54 -13.13
N LEU A 204 -6.00 1.32 -13.14
CA LEU A 204 -4.94 0.91 -14.04
C LEU A 204 -5.48 0.59 -15.44
N ARG A 205 -4.71 0.94 -16.48
CA ARG A 205 -5.01 0.61 -17.88
C ARG A 205 -4.59 -0.82 -18.22
N VAL A 206 -5.25 -1.79 -17.57
CA VAL A 206 -4.89 -3.23 -17.62
C VAL A 206 -4.94 -3.78 -19.03
N GLU A 207 -5.86 -3.33 -19.88
CA GLU A 207 -5.98 -3.84 -21.24
C GLU A 207 -4.77 -3.44 -22.10
N GLN A 208 -4.31 -2.20 -21.97
CA GLN A 208 -3.10 -1.72 -22.61
C GLN A 208 -1.87 -2.52 -22.15
N MET A 209 -1.74 -2.79 -20.84
CA MET A 209 -0.62 -3.58 -20.30
C MET A 209 -0.56 -4.99 -20.88
N ILE A 210 -1.72 -5.63 -21.07
CA ILE A 210 -1.79 -6.97 -21.69
C ILE A 210 -1.30 -6.91 -23.14
N ARG A 211 -1.74 -5.90 -23.92
CA ARG A 211 -1.37 -5.77 -25.34
C ARG A 211 0.11 -5.52 -25.55
N GLU A 212 0.69 -4.66 -24.73
CA GLU A 212 2.10 -4.28 -24.82
C GLU A 212 3.04 -5.40 -24.32
N ASN A 213 2.51 -6.57 -23.93
CA ASN A 213 3.21 -7.61 -23.17
C ASN A 213 4.02 -7.02 -22.01
N ASN A 214 3.55 -5.89 -21.48
CA ASN A 214 4.25 -5.14 -20.46
C ASN A 214 3.86 -5.74 -19.11
N HIS A 215 4.42 -6.92 -18.88
CA HIS A 215 4.43 -7.60 -17.60
C HIS A 215 5.14 -6.76 -16.54
N CYS A 216 6.18 -6.06 -16.96
CA CYS A 216 7.01 -5.21 -16.13
C CYS A 216 6.34 -3.84 -15.88
N GLN A 217 6.42 -3.36 -14.63
CA GLN A 217 6.26 -1.95 -14.23
C GLN A 217 4.86 -1.41 -13.91
N CYS A 218 3.85 -2.26 -13.67
CA CYS A 218 2.73 -1.76 -12.88
C CYS A 218 3.08 -1.79 -11.39
N SER A 219 4.05 -0.95 -10.98
CA SER A 219 4.43 -0.80 -9.57
C SER A 219 3.25 -0.36 -8.70
N ASP A 220 2.13 0.06 -9.29
CA ASP A 220 0.87 0.42 -8.63
C ASP A 220 -0.13 -0.74 -8.51
N CYS A 221 0.15 -1.91 -9.07
CA CYS A 221 -0.72 -3.08 -8.93
C CYS A 221 -0.70 -3.60 -7.50
N ILE A 222 -1.84 -3.58 -6.83
CA ILE A 222 -2.01 -4.12 -5.46
C ILE A 222 -2.44 -5.58 -5.43
N GLN A 223 -2.38 -6.27 -6.57
CA GLN A 223 -2.67 -7.69 -6.71
C GLN A 223 -4.00 -8.12 -6.07
N CYS A 224 -5.03 -7.27 -6.13
CA CYS A 224 -6.34 -7.48 -5.51
C CYS A 224 -7.23 -8.53 -6.22
N GLY A 225 -6.85 -8.94 -7.43
CA GLY A 225 -7.56 -9.97 -8.20
C GLY A 225 -8.88 -9.52 -8.83
N ALA A 226 -9.27 -8.25 -8.71
CA ALA A 226 -10.53 -7.77 -9.27
C ALA A 226 -10.61 -7.95 -10.80
N CYS A 227 -9.49 -7.75 -11.50
CA CYS A 227 -9.41 -7.96 -12.94
C CYS A 227 -9.52 -9.45 -13.32
N VAL A 228 -8.88 -10.34 -12.56
CA VAL A 228 -8.96 -11.81 -12.70
C VAL A 228 -10.41 -12.28 -12.57
N ASP A 229 -11.08 -11.88 -11.50
CA ASP A 229 -12.44 -12.35 -11.19
C ASP A 229 -13.52 -11.79 -12.14
N SER A 230 -13.24 -10.68 -12.83
CA SER A 230 -14.20 -10.00 -13.71
C SER A 230 -14.10 -10.38 -15.19
N CYS A 231 -12.98 -11.02 -15.60
CA CYS A 231 -12.65 -11.26 -17.00
C CYS A 231 -13.56 -12.35 -17.60
N PRO A 232 -14.34 -12.06 -18.67
CA PRO A 232 -15.27 -13.03 -19.25
C PRO A 232 -14.58 -14.18 -20.01
N LYS A 233 -13.31 -14.01 -20.40
CA LYS A 233 -12.53 -14.98 -21.17
C LYS A 233 -11.39 -15.62 -20.37
N ASN A 234 -11.34 -15.38 -19.05
CA ASN A 234 -10.30 -15.90 -18.15
C ASN A 234 -8.86 -15.65 -18.68
N VAL A 235 -8.63 -14.45 -19.22
CA VAL A 235 -7.34 -14.02 -19.79
C VAL A 235 -6.28 -13.85 -18.70
N LEU A 236 -6.71 -13.43 -17.51
CA LEU A 236 -5.85 -13.05 -16.39
C LEU A 236 -5.88 -14.14 -15.33
N SER A 237 -4.72 -14.48 -14.77
CA SER A 237 -4.58 -15.46 -13.69
C SER A 237 -3.47 -15.06 -12.71
N TYR A 238 -3.49 -15.61 -11.50
CA TYR A 238 -2.36 -15.47 -10.59
C TYR A 238 -1.25 -16.45 -10.97
N SER A 239 -0.01 -15.98 -10.91
CA SER A 239 1.19 -16.76 -11.13
C SER A 239 2.21 -16.45 -10.03
N TRP A 240 3.07 -17.43 -9.76
CA TRP A 240 4.16 -17.35 -8.77
C TRP A 240 5.54 -17.48 -9.41
N LYS A 241 5.62 -17.52 -10.74
CA LYS A 241 6.90 -17.68 -11.44
C LYS A 241 7.78 -16.46 -11.18
N ALA A 242 9.08 -16.67 -11.01
CA ALA A 242 10.04 -15.57 -11.04
C ALA A 242 9.92 -14.88 -12.40
N GLU A 243 9.54 -13.60 -12.40
CA GLU A 243 9.43 -12.82 -13.62
C GLU A 243 10.86 -12.54 -14.11
N ARG A 244 11.32 -13.37 -15.06
CA ARG A 244 12.59 -13.12 -15.75
C ARG A 244 12.39 -11.87 -16.59
N ARG A 245 13.08 -10.78 -16.23
CA ARG A 245 13.22 -9.64 -17.15
C ARG A 245 13.85 -10.17 -18.43
N VAL A 246 13.10 -10.14 -19.52
CA VAL A 246 13.65 -10.13 -20.87
C VAL A 246 13.85 -8.66 -21.24
#